data_AF-A0A6B9F827-F1
#
_entry.id   AF-A0A6B9F827-F1
#
_cell.length_a   1.000
_cell.length_b   1.000
_cell.length_c   1.000
_cell.angle_alpha   90.00
_cell.angle_beta   90.00
_cell.angle_gamma   90.00
#
_symmetry.space_group_name_H-M   'P 1'
#
loop_
_entity.id
_entity.type
_entity.pdbx_description
1 polymer ?
#
loop_
_entity_poly.entity_id
_entity_poly.type
_entity_poly.pdbx_seq_one_letter_code
_entity_poly.pdbx_strand_id
1 'polypeptide(L)' 'MNRTDTVPESARVRHFDELDDSAQQYLVHVAEGVSSRDPTNLSELNEGDVVVFTDYYHVQ' A
#
# COMPACT_ATOMS: atom_id res chain seq x y z
N MET A 1 -18.45 -9.88 5.14
CA MET A 1 -19.06 -9.02 4.10
C MET A 1 -18.01 -8.84 3.02
N ASN A 2 -18.27 -9.21 1.77
CA ASN A 2 -17.34 -8.92 0.68
C ASN A 2 -17.58 -7.48 0.25
N ARG A 3 -16.60 -6.61 0.51
CA ARG A 3 -16.59 -5.24 0.00
C ARG A 3 -15.81 -5.25 -1.29
N THR A 4 -16.42 -4.79 -2.38
CA THR A 4 -15.77 -4.64 -3.68
C THR A 4 -15.81 -3.16 -4.03
N ASP A 5 -14.64 -2.56 -4.17
CA ASP A 5 -14.46 -1.20 -4.66
C ASP A 5 -13.91 -1.26 -6.09
N THR A 6 -14.27 -0.28 -6.93
CA THR A 6 -13.78 -0.18 -8.31
C THR A 6 -12.52 0.66 -8.36
N VAL A 7 -11.45 0.11 -8.93
CA VAL A 7 -10.20 0.83 -9.20
C VAL A 7 -10.13 1.25 -10.68
N PRO A 8 -9.57 2.43 -11.00
CA PRO A 8 -9.36 2.84 -12.38
C PRO A 8 -8.55 1.82 -13.17
N GLU A 9 -8.86 1.60 -14.46
CA GLU A 9 -8.08 0.68 -15.32
C GLU A 9 -6.62 1.10 -15.48
N SER A 10 -6.32 2.39 -15.33
CA SER A 10 -4.96 2.93 -15.37
C SER A 10 -4.19 2.79 -14.05
N ALA A 11 -4.85 2.34 -12.98
CA ALA A 11 -4.21 2.20 -11.68
C ALA A 11 -3.19 1.06 -11.72
N ARG A 12 -1.99 1.32 -11.19
CA ARG A 12 -0.99 0.27 -11.00
C ARG A 12 -1.26 -0.41 -9.67
N VAL A 13 -1.51 -1.71 -9.71
CA VAL A 13 -1.68 -2.54 -8.51
C VAL A 13 -0.32 -3.11 -8.11
N ARG A 14 0.04 -2.99 -6.83
CA ARG A 14 1.25 -3.56 -6.22
C ARG A 14 0.89 -4.32 -4.95
N HIS A 15 1.64 -5.36 -4.62
CA HIS A 15 1.52 -6.00 -3.32
C HIS A 15 2.44 -5.34 -2.30
N PHE A 16 2.01 -5.26 -1.03
CA PHE A 16 2.78 -4.61 0.03
C PHE A 16 4.16 -5.24 0.25
N ASP A 17 4.26 -6.56 0.13
CA ASP A 17 5.50 -7.33 0.28
C ASP A 17 6.49 -7.17 -0.89
N GLU A 18 6.06 -6.59 -2.01
CA GLU A 18 6.92 -6.24 -3.14
C GLU A 18 7.59 -4.87 -2.97
N LEU A 19 7.21 -4.11 -1.94
CA LEU A 19 7.74 -2.77 -1.67
C LEU A 19 8.98 -2.82 -0.79
N ASP A 20 9.89 -1.87 -0.98
CA ASP A 20 11.00 -1.66 -0.06
C ASP A 20 10.54 -1.27 1.36
N ASP A 21 11.43 -1.46 2.35
CA ASP A 21 11.14 -1.19 3.76
C ASP A 21 10.65 0.25 4.01
N SER A 22 11.14 1.21 3.21
CA SER A 22 10.81 2.62 3.37
C SER A 22 9.37 2.93 2.92
N ALA A 23 8.95 2.31 1.82
CA ALA A 23 7.59 2.37 1.30
C ALA A 23 6.61 1.60 2.18
N GLN A 24 6.99 0.42 2.69
CA GLN A 24 6.20 -0.32 3.66
C GLN A 24 5.97 0.49 4.94
N GLN A 25 7.05 1.03 5.52
CA GLN A 25 6.96 1.84 6.73
C GLN A 25 6.08 3.09 6.51
N TYR A 26 6.21 3.74 5.37
CA TYR A 26 5.36 4.88 5.03
C TYR A 26 3.87 4.53 5.02
N LEU A 27 3.50 3.47 4.30
CA LEU A 27 2.11 3.05 4.16
C LEU A 27 1.48 2.65 5.50
N VAL A 28 2.24 2.04 6.42
CA VAL A 28 1.77 1.75 7.78
C VAL A 28 1.40 3.04 8.52
N HIS A 29 2.27 4.06 8.51
CA HIS A 29 1.95 5.34 9.17
C HIS A 29 0.73 6.05 8.55
N VAL A 30 0.58 5.96 7.22
CA VAL A 30 -0.59 6.49 6.51
C VAL A 30 -1.86 5.75 6.92
N ALA A 31 -1.83 4.42 6.99
CA ALA A 31 -2.97 3.59 7.41
C ALA A 31 -3.37 3.84 8.87
N GLU A 32 -2.42 4.16 9.74
CA GLU A 32 -2.65 4.53 11.15
C GLU A 32 -3.15 5.97 11.34
N GLY A 33 -3.30 6.75 10.26
CA GLY A 33 -3.74 8.14 10.32
C GLY A 33 -2.69 9.11 10.87
N VAL A 34 -1.42 8.66 10.97
CA VAL A 34 -0.28 9.47 11.40
C VAL A 34 0.28 10.19 10.16
N SER A 35 -0.43 11.22 9.72
CA SER A 35 -0.06 12.10 8.58
C SER A 35 1.36 12.68 8.75
N SER A 36 2.21 12.94 7.75
CA SER A 36 2.29 12.71 6.30
C SER A 36 3.79 12.75 6.02
N ARG A 37 4.48 11.61 5.88
CA ARG A 37 5.85 11.64 5.35
C ARG A 37 5.76 12.11 3.90
N ASP A 38 6.64 13.01 3.51
CA ASP A 38 6.68 13.48 2.12
C ASP A 38 6.96 12.26 1.21
N PRO A 39 6.04 11.87 0.30
CA PRO A 39 6.21 10.71 -0.57
C PRO A 39 7.36 10.89 -1.57
N THR A 40 7.96 12.08 -1.64
CA THR A 40 9.05 12.42 -2.56
C THR A 40 10.30 11.53 -2.41
N ASN A 41 10.42 10.75 -1.34
CA ASN A 41 11.51 9.76 -1.16
C ASN A 41 11.13 8.30 -1.45
N LEU A 42 9.93 8.02 -1.95
CA LEU A 42 9.46 6.66 -2.21
C LEU A 42 9.53 6.37 -3.70
N SER A 43 10.70 5.94 -4.16
CA SER A 43 10.98 5.62 -5.57
C SER A 43 10.00 4.62 -6.19
N GLU A 44 9.32 3.82 -5.38
CA GLU A 44 8.46 2.72 -5.82
C GLU A 44 6.96 3.05 -5.80
N LEU A 45 6.55 4.15 -5.13
CA LEU A 45 5.16 4.54 -4.97
C LEU A 45 4.86 5.82 -5.73
N ASN A 46 3.87 5.74 -6.63
CA ASN A 46 3.34 6.89 -7.33
C ASN A 46 1.94 7.22 -6.82
N GLU A 47 1.54 8.47 -6.97
CA GLU A 47 0.16 8.88 -6.72
C GLU A 47 -0.81 8.06 -7.59
N GLY A 48 -1.86 7.52 -6.97
CA GLY A 48 -2.84 6.66 -7.64
C GLY A 48 -2.46 5.18 -7.72
N ASP A 49 -1.30 4.77 -7.20
CA ASP A 49 -0.99 3.37 -7.00
C ASP A 49 -1.96 2.74 -5.98
N VAL A 50 -2.39 1.52 -6.26
CA VAL A 50 -3.23 0.72 -5.36
C VAL A 50 -2.35 -0.35 -4.73
N VAL A 51 -2.14 -0.26 -3.43
CA VAL A 51 -1.34 -1.25 -2.69
C VAL A 51 -2.26 -2.24 -2.00
N VAL A 52 -2.07 -3.51 -2.31
CA VAL A 52 -2.80 -4.63 -1.71
C VAL A 52 -2.00 -5.14 -0.52
N PHE A 53 -2.61 -5.06 0.67
CA PHE A 53 -2.17 -5.84 1.82
C PHE A 53 -2.66 -7.27 1.60
N THR A 54 -1.76 -8.16 1.16
CA THR A 54 -2.10 -9.58 1.11
C THR A 54 -2.16 -10.09 2.53
N ASP A 55 -3.36 -10.49 2.99
CA ASP A 55 -3.52 -11.11 4.30
C ASP A 55 -3.57 -12.65 4.17
N TYR A 56 -3.45 -13.32 5.32
CA TYR A 56 -3.62 -14.76 5.61
C TYR A 56 -2.39 -15.68 5.63
N TYR A 57 -1.78 -15.81 6.82
CA TYR A 57 -1.31 -17.10 7.35
C TYR A 57 -1.42 -17.20 8.89
N HIS A 58 -1.97 -18.31 9.38
CA HIS A 58 -1.79 -18.77 10.76
C HIS A 58 -0.78 -19.93 10.73
N VAL A 59 0.37 -19.73 11.36
CA VAL A 59 1.43 -20.75 11.49
C VAL A 59 1.33 -21.35 12.89
N GLN A 60 1.21 -22.68 12.98
CA GLN A 60 1.33 -23.47 14.21
C GLN A 60 2.67 -24.20 14.25
#